data_AF-A0A959UK95-F1
#
_entry.id   AF-A0A959UK95-F1
#
_cell.length_a   1.000
_cell.length_b   1.000
_cell.length_c   1.000
_cell.angle_alpha   90.00
_cell.angle_beta   90.00
_cell.angle_gamma   90.00
#
_symmetry.space_group_name_H-M   'P 1'
#
loop_
_entity.id
_entity.type
_entity.pdbx_description
1 polymer ?
#
loop_
_entity_poly.entity_id
_entity_poly.type
_entity_poly.pdbx_seq_one_letter_code
_entity_poly.pdbx_strand_id
1 'polypeptide(L)' 'MLKYTETILEKVSFSKELFRKELKKSLKFLEKEEMLILKTWCVLNFGAIYMDVIHEAFNQIL' A
#
# COMPACT_ATOMS: atom_id res chain seq x y z
N MET A 1 -10.36 -5.43 6.59
CA MET A 1 -10.22 -4.01 6.14
C MET A 1 -9.52 -3.90 4.78
N LEU A 2 -8.82 -4.94 4.34
CA LEU A 2 -8.02 -4.99 3.12
C LEU A 2 -8.71 -4.48 1.84
N LYS A 3 -9.91 -4.99 1.49
CA LYS A 3 -10.58 -4.63 0.22
C LYS A 3 -10.93 -3.14 0.10
N TYR A 4 -11.24 -2.50 1.24
CA TYR A 4 -11.43 -1.05 1.29
C TYR A 4 -10.11 -0.32 1.04
N THR A 5 -9.02 -0.77 1.65
CA THR A 5 -7.67 -0.23 1.41
C THR A 5 -7.27 -0.32 -0.06
N GLU A 6 -7.42 -1.48 -0.70
CA GLU A 6 -7.13 -1.66 -2.13
C GLU A 6 -7.91 -0.65 -2.98
N THR A 7 -9.22 -0.51 -2.73
CA THR A 7 -10.08 0.46 -3.44
C THR A 7 -9.61 1.90 -3.27
N ILE A 8 -9.18 2.30 -2.06
CA ILE A 8 -8.65 3.65 -1.82
C ILE A 8 -7.34 3.84 -2.56
N LEU A 9 -6.42 2.88 -2.48
CA LEU A 9 -5.12 2.94 -3.13
C LEU A 9 -5.24 3.04 -4.66
N GLU A 10 -6.14 2.28 -5.28
CA GLU A 10 -6.45 2.44 -6.71
C GLU A 10 -6.91 3.87 -7.02
N LYS A 11 -7.86 4.40 -6.25
CA LYS A 11 -8.41 5.74 -6.46
C LYS A 11 -7.39 6.85 -6.31
N VAL A 12 -6.40 6.70 -5.42
CA VAL A 12 -5.36 7.72 -5.19
C VAL A 12 -4.07 7.48 -5.98
N SER A 13 -3.97 6.37 -6.73
CA SER A 13 -2.76 5.97 -7.46
C SER A 13 -2.31 6.96 -8.55
N PHE A 14 -3.16 7.89 -8.96
CA PHE A 14 -2.80 8.98 -9.88
C PHE A 14 -1.78 9.98 -9.28
N SER A 15 -1.60 9.99 -7.95
CA SER A 15 -0.63 10.85 -7.27
C SER A 15 0.26 10.01 -6.36
N LYS A 16 1.57 10.05 -6.62
CA LYS A 16 2.58 9.38 -5.79
C LYS A 16 2.50 9.80 -4.32
N GLU A 17 2.22 11.08 -4.05
CA GLU A 17 2.11 11.59 -2.69
C GLU A 17 0.87 11.04 -1.98
N LEU A 18 -0.30 11.05 -2.64
CA LEU A 18 -1.54 10.52 -2.06
C LEU A 18 -1.45 9.00 -1.87
N PHE A 19 -0.90 8.27 -2.84
CA PHE A 19 -0.65 6.84 -2.73
C PHE A 19 0.22 6.52 -1.52
N ARG A 20 1.36 7.22 -1.35
CA ARG A 20 2.25 7.06 -0.19
C ARG A 20 1.53 7.32 1.13
N LYS A 21 0.74 8.40 1.19
CA LYS A 21 0.00 8.79 2.39
C LYS A 21 -1.03 7.74 2.80
N GLU A 22 -1.88 7.30 1.87
CA GLU A 22 -2.93 6.32 2.17
C GLU A 22 -2.37 4.91 2.37
N LEU A 23 -1.26 4.54 1.72
CA LEU A 23 -0.57 3.27 1.97
C LEU A 23 -0.04 3.23 3.40
N LYS A 24 0.72 4.25 3.83
CA LYS A 24 1.20 4.32 5.23
C LYS A 24 0.07 4.36 6.24
N LYS A 25 -1.04 5.01 5.92
CA LYS A 25 -2.23 5.05 6.78
C LYS A 25 -2.85 3.68 6.93
N SER A 26 -3.04 2.94 5.83
CA SER A 26 -3.69 1.63 5.86
C SER A 26 -2.91 0.60 6.67
N LEU A 27 -1.57 0.64 6.65
CA LEU A 27 -0.73 -0.26 7.46
C LEU A 27 -0.89 -0.08 8.98
N LYS A 28 -1.51 1.01 9.45
CA LYS A 28 -1.84 1.20 10.88
C LYS A 28 -3.09 0.47 11.34
N PHE A 29 -3.95 0.04 10.41
CA PHE A 29 -5.28 -0.52 10.69
C PHE A 29 -5.44 -1.96 10.22
N LEU A 30 -4.45 -2.50 9.50
CA LEU A 30 -4.47 -3.86 8.98
C LEU A 30 -3.72 -4.80 9.91
N GLU A 31 -4.22 -6.03 10.02
CA GLU A 31 -3.51 -7.11 10.70
C GLU A 31 -2.32 -7.60 9.87
N LYS A 32 -1.41 -8.34 10.48
CA LYS A 32 -0.14 -8.74 9.84
C LYS A 32 -0.36 -9.55 8.56
N GLU A 33 -1.33 -10.45 8.58
CA GLU A 33 -1.74 -11.27 7.43
C GLU A 33 -2.28 -10.38 6.30
N GLU A 34 -3.15 -9.42 6.63
CA GLU A 34 -3.67 -8.46 5.64
C GLU A 34 -2.55 -7.58 5.06
N MET A 35 -1.57 -7.18 5.86
CA MET A 35 -0.41 -6.41 5.39
C MET A 35 0.44 -7.18 4.38
N LEU A 36 0.65 -8.48 4.58
CA LEU A 36 1.40 -9.32 3.62
C LEU A 36 0.67 -9.47 2.28
N ILE A 37 -0.66 -9.65 2.34
CA ILE A 37 -1.50 -9.70 1.14
C ILE A 37 -1.47 -8.35 0.43
N LEU A 38 -1.64 -7.25 1.17
CA LEU A 38 -1.58 -5.89 0.62
C LEU A 38 -0.24 -5.60 -0.05
N LYS A 39 0.89 -5.99 0.57
CA LYS A 39 2.22 -5.80 -0.01
C LYS A 39 2.32 -6.45 -1.38
N THR A 40 1.88 -7.71 -1.48
CA THR A 40 1.91 -8.47 -2.73
C THR A 40 1.06 -7.79 -3.79
N TRP A 41 -0.15 -7.38 -3.41
CA TRP A 41 -1.07 -6.69 -4.30
C TRP A 41 -0.51 -5.34 -4.77
N CYS A 42 0.09 -4.54 -3.89
CA CYS A 42 0.73 -3.27 -4.28
C CYS A 42 1.89 -3.47 -5.26
N VAL A 43 2.74 -4.48 -5.04
CA VAL A 43 3.85 -4.78 -5.95
C VAL A 43 3.33 -5.18 -7.32
N LEU A 44 2.30 -6.04 -7.40
CA LEU A 44 1.73 -6.48 -8.67
C LEU A 44 1.07 -5.34 -9.46
N ASN A 45 0.35 -4.43 -8.79
CA ASN A 45 -0.42 -3.38 -9.47
C ASN A 45 0.35 -2.07 -9.67
N PHE A 46 1.27 -1.72 -8.76
CA PHE A 46 1.95 -0.42 -8.74
C PHE A 46 3.47 -0.52 -8.66
N GLY A 47 4.04 -1.72 -8.60
CA GLY A 47 5.49 -1.91 -8.49
C GLY A 47 6.27 -1.28 -9.64
N ALA A 48 5.71 -1.24 -10.85
CA ALA A 48 6.38 -0.62 -12.00
C ALA A 48 6.63 0.90 -11.83
N ILE A 49 5.82 1.60 -11.02
CA ILE A 49 5.86 3.06 -10.88
C ILE A 49 6.22 3.53 -9.46
N TYR A 50 5.87 2.76 -8.43
CA TYR A 50 5.94 3.16 -7.02
C TYR A 50 6.67 2.13 -6.14
N MET A 51 7.59 1.34 -6.70
CA MET A 51 8.35 0.35 -5.93
C MET A 51 9.08 0.98 -4.73
N ASP A 52 9.60 2.19 -4.90
CA ASP A 52 10.29 2.94 -3.85
C ASP A 52 9.36 3.25 -2.66
N VAL A 53 8.15 3.72 -2.96
CA VAL A 53 7.12 4.03 -1.95
C VAL A 53 6.65 2.75 -1.24
N ILE A 54 6.47 1.66 -2.00
CA ILE A 54 6.05 0.37 -1.45
C ILE A 54 7.13 -0.16 -0.50
N HIS A 55 8.40 -0.20 -0.93
CA HIS A 55 9.49 -0.62 -0.06
C HIS A 55 9.56 0.21 1.21
N GLU A 56 9.54 1.54 1.08
CA GLU A 56 9.58 2.43 2.23
C GLU A 56 8.44 2.19 3.23
N ALA A 57 7.21 2.02 2.75
CA ALA A 57 6.04 1.83 3.62
C ALA A 57 6.13 0.53 4.43
N PHE A 58 6.65 -0.55 3.83
CA PHE A 58 6.73 -1.87 4.49
C PHE A 58 8.03 -2.10 5.27
N ASN A 59 9.10 -1.34 5.02
CA ASN A 59 10.42 -1.55 5.66
C ASN A 59 10.45 -1.24 7.17
N GLN A 60 9.45 -0.53 7.71
CA GLN A 60 9.38 -0.18 9.14
C GLN A 60 8.40 -1.05 9.94
N ILE A 61 7.66 -1.95 9.28
CA ILE A 61 6.50 -2.63 9.88
C ILE A 61 6.66 -4.16 9.87
N LEU A 62 7.39 -4.69 8.90
CA LEU A 62 7.73 -6.12 8.74
C LEU A 62 9.23 -6.31 8.81
#